data_AF-A0A432Z0B3-F1
#
_entry.id   AF-A0A432Z0B3-F1
#
_cell.length_a   1.000
_cell.length_b   1.000
_cell.length_c   1.000
_cell.angle_alpha   90.00
_cell.angle_beta   90.00
_cell.angle_gamma   90.00
#
_symmetry.space_group_name_H-M   'P 1'
#
loop_
_entity.id
_entity.type
_entity.pdbx_description
1 polymer ?
#
loop_
_entity_poly.entity_id
_entity_poly.type
_entity_poly.pdbx_seq_one_letter_code
_entity_poly.pdbx_strand_id
1 'polypeptide(L)'
;MSIELIEIADSVRDRGDINGAIELYQQAVKQWTKAINENPGETESHMYLAVSYSGLGACYCERKDYDKAEPDDIDKTEHFFGVAQGMLERLFVDTQNYEVLLHLIVTLQNQAILALEQSDIARCEQNIEALDKWVKQLKSFEGIVNKPVLAEAVQNKIRADIARKQGRHEVAIDFIERAIELANRAKAHHLGRSEANLWLELLCYLAEIHTELKQFSQGLNVLKTAIHYLEFFTDSPILLNMTKISQLAVMTQYHFLLRKTGASVSELDDIAERAANLLDKTPEIHYDQMSKLRMRYNQEFDDNL
;
A
#
# COMPACT_ATOMS: atom_id res chain seq x y z
N MET A 1 -20.72 15.10 -8.53
CA MET A 1 -20.29 15.98 -7.41
C MET A 1 -19.92 15.19 -6.16
N SER A 2 -20.47 13.99 -5.91
CA SER A 2 -20.20 13.19 -4.70
C SER A 2 -19.06 12.16 -4.83
N ILE A 3 -18.82 11.61 -6.02
CA ILE A 3 -17.62 10.78 -6.33
C ILE A 3 -16.34 11.57 -6.06
N GLU A 4 -16.37 12.84 -6.40
CA GLU A 4 -15.28 13.80 -6.24
C GLU A 4 -14.80 13.89 -4.78
N LEU A 5 -15.69 13.75 -3.78
CA LEU A 5 -15.27 13.73 -2.38
C LEU A 5 -14.43 12.51 -2.03
N ILE A 6 -14.77 11.33 -2.56
CA ILE A 6 -14.02 10.09 -2.33
C ILE A 6 -12.65 10.18 -3.01
N GLU A 7 -12.61 10.66 -4.25
CA GLU A 7 -11.36 10.82 -5.00
C GLU A 7 -10.43 11.86 -4.35
N ILE A 8 -10.98 12.97 -3.87
CA ILE A 8 -10.22 13.97 -3.10
C ILE A 8 -9.75 13.34 -1.78
N ALA A 9 -10.60 12.59 -1.07
CA ALA A 9 -10.23 11.93 0.18
C ALA A 9 -9.08 10.93 -0.03
N ASP A 10 -9.15 10.09 -1.07
CA ASP A 10 -8.06 9.19 -1.46
C ASP A 10 -6.78 9.98 -1.77
N SER A 11 -6.88 11.08 -2.54
CA SER A 11 -5.73 11.90 -2.88
C SER A 11 -5.09 12.59 -1.67
N VAL A 12 -5.91 13.05 -0.72
CA VAL A 12 -5.49 13.70 0.53
C VAL A 12 -4.84 12.68 1.45
N ARG A 13 -5.43 11.47 1.58
CA ARG A 13 -4.84 10.33 2.31
C ARG A 13 -3.49 9.94 1.72
N ASP A 14 -3.40 9.79 0.40
CA ASP A 14 -2.17 9.43 -0.32
C ASP A 14 -1.06 10.48 -0.17
N ARG A 15 -1.39 11.72 0.20
CA ARG A 15 -0.43 12.79 0.54
C ARG A 15 -0.05 12.80 2.02
N GLY A 16 -0.76 12.05 2.86
CA GLY A 16 -0.50 11.89 4.28
C GLY A 16 -1.34 12.74 5.21
N ASP A 17 -2.30 13.51 4.69
CA ASP A 17 -3.24 14.22 5.55
C ASP A 17 -4.41 13.29 5.94
N ILE A 18 -4.12 12.38 6.87
CA ILE A 18 -5.09 11.37 7.34
C ILE A 18 -6.32 12.03 7.98
N ASN A 19 -6.15 13.13 8.72
CA ASN A 19 -7.27 13.82 9.35
C ASN A 19 -8.17 14.51 8.31
N GLY A 20 -7.58 15.19 7.32
CA GLY A 20 -8.32 15.76 6.20
C GLY A 20 -9.06 14.68 5.41
N ALA A 21 -8.45 13.52 5.19
CA ALA A 21 -9.11 12.39 4.54
C ALA A 21 -10.30 11.85 5.36
N ILE A 22 -10.16 11.70 6.68
CA ILE A 22 -11.26 11.30 7.58
C ILE A 22 -12.43 12.28 7.46
N GLU A 23 -12.18 13.58 7.50
CA GLU A 23 -13.22 14.60 7.38
C GLU A 23 -13.96 14.49 6.04
N LEU A 24 -13.24 14.29 4.94
CA LEU A 24 -13.82 14.13 3.60
C LEU A 24 -14.64 12.85 3.48
N TYR A 25 -14.16 11.72 3.98
CA TYR A 25 -14.96 10.49 3.98
C TYR A 25 -16.20 10.59 4.87
N GLN A 26 -16.13 11.28 6.02
CA GLN A 26 -17.31 11.54 6.85
C GLN A 26 -18.36 12.40 6.11
N GLN A 27 -17.91 13.38 5.33
CA GLN A 27 -18.79 14.17 4.46
C GLN A 27 -19.42 13.30 3.37
N ALA A 28 -18.63 12.43 2.72
CA ALA A 28 -19.12 11.47 1.74
C ALA A 28 -20.17 10.52 2.35
N VAL A 29 -19.94 9.97 3.54
CA VAL A 29 -20.93 9.14 4.27
C VAL A 29 -22.24 9.89 4.48
N LYS A 30 -22.20 11.14 4.96
CA LYS A 30 -23.41 11.95 5.17
C LYS A 30 -24.17 12.18 3.86
N GLN A 31 -23.44 12.50 2.78
CA GLN A 31 -24.02 12.77 1.48
C GLN A 31 -24.68 11.53 0.88
N TRP A 32 -23.99 10.39 0.87
CA TRP A 32 -24.50 9.15 0.30
C TRP A 32 -25.61 8.52 1.14
N THR A 33 -25.56 8.67 2.46
CA THR A 33 -26.69 8.30 3.33
C THR A 33 -27.94 9.11 2.98
N LYS A 34 -27.79 10.41 2.73
CA LYS A 34 -28.90 11.26 2.30
C LYS A 34 -29.44 10.82 0.93
N ALA A 35 -28.55 10.54 -0.04
CA ALA A 35 -28.95 10.06 -1.36
C ALA A 35 -29.73 8.74 -1.30
N ILE A 36 -29.31 7.77 -0.49
CA ILE A 36 -30.03 6.50 -0.27
C ILE A 36 -31.40 6.75 0.36
N ASN A 37 -31.52 7.69 1.30
CA ASN A 37 -32.82 8.02 1.90
C ASN A 37 -33.79 8.65 0.88
N GLU A 38 -33.27 9.41 -0.09
CA GLU A 38 -34.05 10.01 -1.17
C GLU A 38 -34.40 8.98 -2.27
N ASN A 39 -33.48 8.06 -2.57
CA ASN A 39 -33.67 6.99 -3.54
C ASN A 39 -33.03 5.66 -3.09
N PRO A 40 -33.76 4.82 -2.33
CA PRO A 40 -33.22 3.58 -1.78
C PRO A 40 -32.78 2.54 -2.83
N GLY A 41 -33.25 2.66 -4.07
CA GLY A 41 -32.93 1.72 -5.16
C GLY A 41 -31.68 2.09 -5.96
N GLU A 42 -31.00 3.20 -5.63
CA GLU A 42 -29.82 3.64 -6.36
C GLU A 42 -28.57 2.86 -5.93
N THR A 43 -28.26 1.81 -6.69
CA THR A 43 -27.07 0.95 -6.54
C THR A 43 -25.77 1.72 -6.32
N GLU A 44 -25.57 2.80 -7.09
CA GLU A 44 -24.36 3.62 -7.05
C GLU A 44 -24.19 4.33 -5.70
N SER A 45 -25.28 4.85 -5.14
CA SER A 45 -25.29 5.48 -3.81
C SER A 45 -24.91 4.48 -2.70
N HIS A 46 -25.38 3.23 -2.79
CA HIS A 46 -24.97 2.16 -1.87
C HIS A 46 -23.49 1.80 -2.02
N MET A 47 -23.00 1.72 -3.26
CA MET A 47 -21.58 1.44 -3.55
C MET A 47 -20.70 2.51 -2.90
N TYR A 48 -20.97 3.79 -3.16
CA TYR A 48 -20.12 4.87 -2.66
C TYR A 48 -20.23 5.09 -1.15
N LEU A 49 -21.37 4.77 -0.53
CA LEU A 49 -21.45 4.70 0.92
C LEU A 49 -20.52 3.62 1.47
N ALA A 50 -20.51 2.43 0.87
CA ALA A 50 -19.62 1.35 1.28
C ALA A 50 -18.13 1.69 1.07
N VAL A 51 -17.79 2.32 -0.05
CA VAL A 51 -16.42 2.82 -0.31
C VAL A 51 -16.02 3.88 0.72
N SER A 52 -16.93 4.78 1.09
CA SER A 52 -16.66 5.80 2.12
C SER A 52 -16.39 5.16 3.48
N TYR A 53 -17.12 4.11 3.85
CA TYR A 53 -16.83 3.35 5.07
C TYR A 53 -15.49 2.61 4.98
N SER A 54 -15.18 1.97 3.86
CA SER A 54 -13.87 1.33 3.66
C SER A 54 -12.72 2.33 3.78
N GLY A 55 -12.88 3.52 3.20
CA GLY A 55 -11.94 4.64 3.32
C GLY A 55 -11.76 5.13 4.76
N LEU A 56 -12.83 5.24 5.54
CA LEU A 56 -12.74 5.54 6.98
C LEU A 56 -11.96 4.46 7.74
N GLY A 57 -12.27 3.19 7.50
CA GLY A 57 -11.53 2.08 8.10
C GLY A 57 -10.04 2.17 7.79
N ALA A 58 -9.67 2.43 6.53
CA ALA A 58 -8.28 2.61 6.12
C ALA A 58 -7.62 3.79 6.85
N CYS A 59 -8.27 4.95 6.92
CA CYS A 59 -7.71 6.11 7.60
C CYS A 59 -7.52 5.89 9.12
N TYR A 60 -8.48 5.27 9.79
CA TYR A 60 -8.34 4.95 11.22
C TYR A 60 -7.28 3.86 11.46
N CYS A 61 -7.04 2.98 10.48
CA CYS A 61 -5.92 2.05 10.49
C CYS A 61 -4.57 2.78 10.34
N GLU A 62 -4.47 3.72 9.38
CA GLU A 62 -3.25 4.48 9.06
C GLU A 62 -2.89 5.52 10.12
N ARG A 63 -3.85 6.04 10.88
CA ARG A 63 -3.61 7.01 11.98
C ARG A 63 -2.75 6.44 13.12
N LYS A 64 -2.43 5.14 13.09
CA LYS A 64 -1.84 4.44 14.22
C LYS A 64 -0.34 4.65 14.38
N ASP A 65 -0.04 5.30 15.50
CA ASP A 65 1.04 4.92 16.42
C ASP A 65 0.38 3.91 17.40
N TYR A 66 0.49 2.59 17.16
CA TYR A 66 -0.28 1.54 17.84
C TYR A 66 -0.15 1.54 19.37
N ASP A 67 0.95 2.08 19.90
CA ASP A 67 1.18 2.22 21.35
C ASP A 67 0.39 3.38 21.98
N LYS A 68 -0.25 4.23 21.17
CA LYS A 68 -1.03 5.42 21.60
C LYS A 68 -2.46 5.45 21.06
N ALA A 69 -2.88 4.44 20.30
CA ALA A 69 -4.23 4.38 19.77
C ALA A 69 -5.24 4.27 20.93
N GLU A 70 -6.24 5.16 20.95
CA GLU A 70 -7.37 4.98 21.86
C GLU A 70 -8.13 3.72 21.41
N PRO A 71 -8.57 2.83 22.34
CA PRO A 71 -9.34 1.62 22.00
C PRO A 71 -10.50 1.87 21.02
N ASP A 72 -11.13 3.05 21.13
CA ASP A 72 -12.18 3.54 20.24
C ASP A 72 -11.81 3.56 18.75
N ASP A 73 -10.54 3.70 18.39
CA ASP A 73 -10.10 3.75 16.98
C ASP A 73 -9.95 2.37 16.34
N ILE A 74 -9.60 1.36 17.13
CA ILE A 74 -9.57 -0.04 16.68
C ILE A 74 -11.00 -0.51 16.43
N ASP A 75 -11.90 -0.24 17.38
CA ASP A 75 -13.32 -0.59 17.26
C ASP A 75 -13.96 0.12 16.05
N LYS A 76 -13.63 1.40 15.81
CA LYS A 76 -14.07 2.13 14.61
C LYS A 76 -13.54 1.50 13.33
N THR A 77 -12.25 1.17 13.27
CA THR A 77 -11.65 0.54 12.08
C THR A 77 -12.37 -0.75 11.72
N GLU A 78 -12.53 -1.66 12.70
CA GLU A 78 -13.18 -2.95 12.47
C GLU A 78 -14.66 -2.78 12.12
N HIS A 79 -15.35 -1.87 12.80
CA HIS A 79 -16.74 -1.53 12.49
C HIS A 79 -16.90 -1.07 11.04
N PHE A 80 -16.09 -0.10 10.60
CA PHE A 80 -16.22 0.47 9.26
C PHE A 80 -15.90 -0.55 8.17
N PHE A 81 -14.86 -1.38 8.34
CA PHE A 81 -14.61 -2.45 7.39
C PHE A 81 -15.70 -3.50 7.36
N GLY A 82 -16.24 -3.90 8.52
CA GLY A 82 -17.34 -4.86 8.59
C GLY A 82 -18.61 -4.36 7.90
N VAL A 83 -18.96 -3.08 8.09
CA VAL A 83 -20.08 -2.44 7.39
C VAL A 83 -19.83 -2.40 5.89
N ALA A 84 -18.66 -1.92 5.45
CA ALA A 84 -18.30 -1.84 4.04
C ALA A 84 -18.35 -3.21 3.35
N GLN A 85 -17.73 -4.23 3.95
CA GLN A 85 -17.73 -5.59 3.43
C GLN A 85 -19.16 -6.12 3.24
N GLY A 86 -20.00 -6.03 4.28
CA GLY A 86 -21.37 -6.54 4.22
C GLY A 86 -22.24 -5.84 3.16
N MET A 87 -22.02 -4.55 2.92
CA MET A 87 -22.68 -3.80 1.85
C MET A 87 -22.19 -4.25 0.47
N LEU A 88 -20.86 -4.32 0.27
CA LEU A 88 -20.26 -4.67 -1.02
C LEU A 88 -20.56 -6.11 -1.42
N GLU A 89 -20.59 -7.06 -0.49
CA GLU A 89 -20.96 -8.45 -0.76
C GLU A 89 -22.39 -8.56 -1.28
N ARG A 90 -23.35 -7.92 -0.61
CA ARG A 90 -24.75 -7.90 -1.05
C ARG A 90 -24.90 -7.23 -2.41
N LEU A 91 -24.29 -6.07 -2.56
CA LEU A 91 -24.34 -5.31 -3.81
C LEU A 91 -23.73 -6.09 -4.96
N PHE A 92 -22.64 -6.83 -4.73
CA PHE A 92 -22.03 -7.67 -5.75
C PHE A 92 -22.94 -8.83 -6.14
N VAL A 93 -23.58 -9.50 -5.17
CA VAL A 93 -24.55 -10.57 -5.45
C VAL A 93 -25.66 -10.05 -6.37
N ASP A 94 -26.20 -8.87 -6.08
CA ASP A 94 -27.31 -8.27 -6.81
C ASP A 94 -26.92 -7.76 -8.20
N THR A 95 -25.72 -7.20 -8.34
CA THR A 95 -25.33 -6.45 -9.56
C THR A 95 -24.37 -7.21 -10.46
N GLN A 96 -23.60 -8.15 -9.93
CA GLN A 96 -22.44 -8.77 -10.58
C GLN A 96 -21.47 -7.73 -11.17
N ASN A 97 -21.40 -6.53 -10.58
CA ASN A 97 -20.54 -5.45 -11.04
C ASN A 97 -19.10 -5.65 -10.56
N TYR A 98 -18.13 -5.65 -11.48
CA TYR A 98 -16.71 -5.84 -11.15
C TYR A 98 -16.13 -4.70 -10.28
N GLU A 99 -16.64 -3.47 -10.36
CA GLU A 99 -16.17 -2.34 -9.56
C GLU A 99 -16.49 -2.56 -8.08
N VAL A 100 -17.70 -3.06 -7.80
CA VAL A 100 -18.11 -3.49 -6.45
C VAL A 100 -17.18 -4.59 -5.94
N LEU A 101 -16.86 -5.55 -6.80
CA LEU A 101 -15.93 -6.63 -6.46
C LEU A 101 -14.51 -6.13 -6.16
N LEU A 102 -14.02 -5.13 -6.90
CA LEU A 102 -12.73 -4.50 -6.64
C LEU A 102 -12.70 -3.84 -5.26
N HIS A 103 -13.74 -3.07 -4.91
CA HIS A 103 -13.83 -2.45 -3.60
C HIS A 103 -13.94 -3.48 -2.47
N LEU A 104 -14.63 -4.61 -2.69
CA LEU A 104 -14.71 -5.71 -1.74
C LEU A 104 -13.33 -6.32 -1.50
N ILE A 105 -12.56 -6.57 -2.57
CA ILE A 105 -11.20 -7.10 -2.48
C ILE A 105 -10.29 -6.14 -1.71
N VAL A 106 -10.32 -4.83 -2.00
CA VAL A 106 -9.51 -3.85 -1.26
C VAL A 106 -9.90 -3.80 0.21
N THR A 107 -11.20 -3.86 0.53
CA THR A 107 -11.69 -3.87 1.91
C THR A 107 -11.16 -5.08 2.69
N LEU A 108 -11.21 -6.28 2.10
CA LEU A 108 -10.70 -7.49 2.73
C LEU A 108 -9.16 -7.49 2.84
N GLN A 109 -8.44 -6.89 1.90
CA GLN A 109 -6.98 -6.68 2.00
C GLN A 109 -6.64 -5.81 3.21
N ASN A 110 -7.37 -4.70 3.39
CA ASN A 110 -7.16 -3.83 4.55
C ASN A 110 -7.52 -4.52 5.88
N GLN A 111 -8.57 -5.34 5.92
CA GLN A 111 -8.88 -6.16 7.10
C GLN A 111 -7.79 -7.21 7.40
N ALA A 112 -7.19 -7.82 6.39
CA ALA A 112 -6.07 -8.76 6.57
C ALA A 112 -4.85 -8.04 7.14
N ILE A 113 -4.49 -6.87 6.59
CA ILE A 113 -3.39 -6.04 7.10
C ILE A 113 -3.65 -5.62 8.55
N LEU A 114 -4.86 -5.15 8.88
CA LEU A 114 -5.23 -4.81 10.25
C LEU A 114 -5.05 -6.00 11.22
N ALA A 115 -5.55 -7.18 10.84
CA ALA A 115 -5.43 -8.38 11.67
C ALA A 115 -3.95 -8.76 11.88
N LEU A 116 -3.14 -8.67 10.82
CA LEU A 116 -1.69 -8.88 10.90
C LEU A 116 -1.01 -7.88 11.84
N GLU A 117 -1.38 -6.60 11.78
CA GLU A 117 -0.86 -5.56 12.67
C GLU A 117 -1.22 -5.82 14.15
N GLN A 118 -2.44 -6.31 14.41
CA GLN A 118 -2.89 -6.79 15.72
C GLN A 118 -2.23 -8.12 16.13
N SER A 119 -1.38 -8.71 15.28
CA SER A 119 -0.80 -10.05 15.44
C SER A 119 -1.84 -11.18 15.54
N ASP A 120 -3.05 -10.95 15.05
CA ASP A 120 -4.10 -11.95 14.87
C ASP A 120 -3.93 -12.66 13.52
N ILE A 121 -2.97 -13.60 13.49
CA ILE A 121 -2.62 -14.35 12.28
C ILE A 121 -3.81 -15.19 11.78
N ALA A 122 -4.61 -15.76 12.70
CA ALA A 122 -5.75 -16.59 12.33
C ALA A 122 -6.81 -15.79 11.55
N ARG A 123 -7.16 -14.59 12.04
CA ARG A 123 -8.08 -13.69 11.33
C ARG A 123 -7.48 -13.19 10.02
N CYS A 124 -6.18 -12.93 9.97
CA CYS A 124 -5.50 -12.56 8.73
C CYS A 124 -5.61 -13.68 7.68
N GLU A 125 -5.38 -14.94 8.06
CA GLU A 125 -5.51 -16.11 7.17
C GLU A 125 -6.95 -16.29 6.68
N GLN A 126 -7.96 -16.11 7.56
CA GLN A 126 -9.37 -16.14 7.17
C GLN A 126 -9.71 -15.07 6.13
N ASN A 127 -9.22 -13.84 6.30
CA ASN A 127 -9.41 -12.77 5.34
C ASN A 127 -8.73 -13.10 4.00
N ILE A 128 -7.55 -13.73 4.01
CA ILE A 128 -6.86 -14.19 2.79
C ILE A 128 -7.63 -15.29 2.06
N GLU A 129 -8.24 -16.23 2.78
CA GLU A 129 -9.06 -17.29 2.18
C GLU A 129 -10.31 -16.70 1.49
N ALA A 130 -10.97 -15.73 2.15
CA ALA A 130 -12.09 -15.00 1.56
C ALA A 130 -11.64 -14.22 0.31
N LEU A 131 -10.46 -13.59 0.38
CA LEU A 131 -9.82 -12.87 -0.73
C LEU A 131 -9.54 -13.77 -1.94
N ASP A 132 -9.07 -15.00 -1.74
CA ASP A 132 -8.81 -15.94 -2.84
C ASP A 132 -10.08 -16.22 -3.66
N LYS A 133 -11.21 -16.43 -2.96
CA LYS A 133 -12.51 -16.62 -3.60
C LYS A 133 -12.86 -15.42 -4.50
N TRP A 134 -12.74 -14.21 -3.98
CA TRP A 134 -13.15 -13.00 -4.70
C TRP A 134 -12.18 -12.62 -5.83
N VAL A 135 -10.87 -12.80 -5.67
CA VAL A 135 -9.90 -12.61 -6.76
C VAL A 135 -10.10 -13.63 -7.87
N LYS A 136 -10.44 -14.88 -7.54
CA LYS A 136 -10.83 -15.88 -8.55
C LYS A 136 -12.07 -15.44 -9.34
N GLN A 137 -13.07 -14.88 -8.65
CA GLN A 137 -14.25 -14.31 -9.31
C GLN A 137 -13.87 -13.10 -10.19
N LEU A 138 -12.97 -12.23 -9.73
CA LEU A 138 -12.53 -11.08 -10.52
C LEU A 138 -11.83 -11.50 -11.82
N LYS A 139 -11.06 -12.59 -11.78
CA LYS A 139 -10.41 -13.18 -12.96
C LYS A 139 -11.38 -13.73 -14.00
N SER A 140 -12.64 -14.00 -13.66
CA SER A 140 -13.62 -14.49 -14.64
C SER A 140 -14.27 -13.38 -15.46
N PHE A 141 -14.02 -12.10 -15.15
CA PHE A 141 -14.53 -10.98 -15.94
C PHE A 141 -13.66 -10.79 -17.20
N GLU A 142 -14.31 -10.80 -18.37
CA GLU A 142 -13.63 -10.52 -19.63
C GLU A 142 -13.16 -9.06 -19.71
N GLY A 143 -11.99 -8.84 -20.30
CA GLY A 143 -11.43 -7.49 -20.51
C GLY A 143 -10.68 -6.90 -19.31
N ILE A 144 -10.73 -7.51 -18.12
CA ILE A 144 -10.05 -7.01 -16.91
C ILE A 144 -8.77 -7.81 -16.67
N VAL A 145 -7.69 -7.43 -17.35
CA VAL A 145 -6.43 -8.19 -17.26
C VAL A 145 -5.61 -7.81 -16.03
N ASN A 146 -5.46 -6.51 -15.74
CA ASN A 146 -4.45 -6.03 -14.79
C ASN A 146 -4.92 -5.94 -13.34
N LYS A 147 -6.21 -5.66 -13.09
CA LYS A 147 -6.73 -5.54 -11.71
C LYS A 147 -6.65 -6.84 -10.90
N PRO A 148 -7.02 -8.03 -11.42
CA PRO A 148 -6.83 -9.26 -10.68
C PRO A 148 -5.36 -9.63 -10.45
N VAL A 149 -4.46 -9.26 -11.38
CA VAL A 149 -3.01 -9.48 -11.22
C VAL A 149 -2.46 -8.65 -10.06
N LEU A 150 -2.88 -7.39 -9.94
CA LEU A 150 -2.47 -6.53 -8.83
C LEU A 150 -3.05 -7.00 -7.50
N ALA A 151 -4.32 -7.41 -7.49
CA ALA A 151 -4.94 -7.97 -6.29
C ALA A 151 -4.18 -9.23 -5.80
N GLU A 152 -3.78 -10.11 -6.72
CA GLU A 152 -2.95 -11.28 -6.40
C GLU A 152 -1.55 -10.88 -5.90
N ALA A 153 -0.92 -9.84 -6.47
CA ALA A 153 0.37 -9.35 -5.99
C ALA A 153 0.29 -8.88 -4.51
N VAL A 154 -0.74 -8.09 -4.17
CA VAL A 154 -0.98 -7.63 -2.80
C VAL A 154 -1.27 -8.81 -1.86
N GLN A 155 -2.07 -9.80 -2.29
CA GLN A 155 -2.29 -11.02 -1.49
C GLN A 155 -0.99 -11.77 -1.19
N ASN A 156 -0.10 -11.91 -2.18
CA ASN A 156 1.19 -12.55 -1.97
C ASN A 156 2.07 -11.76 -1.00
N LYS A 157 2.04 -10.42 -1.04
CA LYS A 157 2.71 -9.58 -0.04
C LYS A 157 2.20 -9.88 1.39
N ILE A 158 0.88 -9.92 1.60
CA ILE A 158 0.30 -10.21 2.93
C ILE A 158 0.70 -11.62 3.40
N ARG A 159 0.74 -12.60 2.49
CA ARG A 159 1.25 -13.95 2.83
C ARG A 159 2.73 -13.95 3.21
N ALA A 160 3.54 -13.14 2.53
CA ALA A 160 4.94 -12.94 2.88
C ALA A 160 5.08 -12.33 4.29
N ASP A 161 4.24 -11.35 4.63
CA ASP A 161 4.20 -10.76 5.97
C ASP A 161 3.84 -11.79 7.05
N ILE A 162 2.83 -12.63 6.83
CA ILE A 162 2.49 -13.73 7.74
C ILE A 162 3.69 -14.66 7.94
N ALA A 163 4.31 -15.10 6.84
CA ALA A 163 5.46 -15.99 6.88
C ALA A 163 6.64 -15.35 7.64
N ARG A 164 6.94 -14.08 7.38
CA ARG A 164 7.98 -13.30 8.07
C ARG A 164 7.70 -13.18 9.56
N LYS A 165 6.47 -12.84 9.98
CA LYS A 165 6.08 -12.80 11.41
C LYS A 165 6.21 -14.14 12.12
N GLN A 166 6.05 -15.25 11.39
CA GLN A 166 6.26 -16.60 11.91
C GLN A 166 7.73 -17.07 11.83
N GLY A 167 8.66 -16.21 11.39
CA GLY A 167 10.08 -16.53 11.24
C GLY A 167 10.42 -17.39 10.01
N ARG A 168 9.44 -17.63 9.12
CA ARG A 168 9.58 -18.46 7.91
C ARG A 168 10.08 -17.62 6.73
N HIS A 169 11.29 -17.08 6.84
CA HIS A 169 11.83 -16.10 5.87
C HIS A 169 11.97 -16.66 4.45
N GLU A 170 12.33 -17.92 4.26
CA GLU A 170 12.40 -18.53 2.91
C GLU A 170 11.02 -18.55 2.23
N VAL A 171 9.97 -18.92 2.98
CA VAL A 171 8.58 -18.88 2.48
C VAL A 171 8.14 -17.45 2.19
N ALA A 172 8.58 -16.47 3.01
CA ALA A 172 8.31 -15.06 2.76
C ALA A 172 8.97 -14.58 1.45
N ILE A 173 10.20 -15.03 1.17
CA ILE A 173 10.91 -14.74 -0.07
C ILE A 173 10.14 -15.30 -1.28
N ASP A 174 9.70 -16.56 -1.23
CA ASP A 174 8.94 -17.17 -2.33
C ASP A 174 7.66 -16.37 -2.67
N PHE A 175 6.94 -15.95 -1.63
CA PHE A 175 5.73 -15.13 -1.81
C PHE A 175 6.05 -13.73 -2.37
N ILE A 176 7.08 -13.05 -1.86
CA ILE A 176 7.41 -11.70 -2.33
C ILE A 176 7.97 -11.72 -3.75
N GLU A 177 8.76 -12.72 -4.14
CA GLU A 177 9.24 -12.88 -5.52
C GLU A 177 8.08 -13.04 -6.50
N ARG A 178 7.08 -13.86 -6.13
CA ARG A 178 5.86 -14.00 -6.92
C ARG A 178 5.07 -12.69 -6.99
N ALA A 179 4.99 -11.94 -5.89
CA ALA A 179 4.36 -10.62 -5.88
C ALA A 179 5.07 -9.64 -6.83
N ILE A 180 6.41 -9.61 -6.81
CA ILE A 180 7.24 -8.77 -7.67
C ILE A 180 7.01 -9.11 -9.14
N GLU A 181 6.96 -10.39 -9.49
CA GLU A 181 6.70 -10.84 -10.87
C GLU A 181 5.34 -10.33 -11.36
N LEU A 182 4.28 -10.53 -10.56
CA LEU A 182 2.93 -10.08 -10.87
C LEU A 182 2.84 -8.55 -11.01
N ALA A 183 3.44 -7.80 -10.07
CA ALA A 183 3.49 -6.34 -10.12
C ALA A 183 4.27 -5.85 -11.34
N ASN A 184 5.39 -6.50 -11.70
CA ASN A 184 6.17 -6.14 -12.89
C ASN A 184 5.38 -6.39 -14.19
N ARG A 185 4.61 -7.49 -14.27
CA ARG A 185 3.72 -7.77 -15.39
C ARG A 185 2.63 -6.71 -15.52
N ALA A 186 1.96 -6.36 -14.42
CA ALA A 186 0.95 -5.31 -14.42
C ALA A 186 1.54 -3.94 -14.85
N LYS A 187 2.71 -3.59 -14.31
CA LYS A 187 3.48 -2.39 -14.67
C LYS A 187 3.86 -2.34 -16.15
N ALA A 188 4.17 -3.49 -16.78
CA ALA A 188 4.53 -3.54 -18.19
C ALA A 188 3.34 -3.27 -19.13
N HIS A 189 2.13 -3.60 -18.70
CA HIS A 189 0.91 -3.36 -19.47
C HIS A 189 0.35 -1.94 -19.27
N HIS A 190 0.55 -1.34 -18.09
CA HIS A 190 0.20 0.05 -17.80
C HIS A 190 1.26 0.69 -16.91
N LEU A 191 1.86 1.80 -17.38
CA LEU A 191 2.71 2.69 -16.57
C LEU A 191 1.85 3.54 -15.62
N GLY A 192 1.09 2.88 -14.76
CA GLY A 192 0.31 3.52 -13.70
C GLY A 192 1.16 3.76 -12.44
N ARG A 193 0.80 4.82 -11.70
CA ARG A 193 1.43 5.19 -10.42
C ARG A 193 1.42 4.03 -9.42
N SER A 194 0.25 3.40 -9.26
CA SER A 194 0.01 2.33 -8.29
C SER A 194 0.89 1.11 -8.56
N GLU A 195 1.04 0.72 -9.82
CA GLU A 195 1.77 -0.45 -10.27
C GLU A 195 3.28 -0.27 -10.05
N ALA A 196 3.80 0.92 -10.39
CA ALA A 196 5.20 1.26 -10.15
C ALA A 196 5.51 1.34 -8.65
N ASN A 197 4.62 1.96 -7.86
CA ASN A 197 4.79 2.06 -6.40
C ASN A 197 4.80 0.70 -5.73
N LEU A 198 3.81 -0.15 -6.04
CA LEU A 198 3.75 -1.50 -5.51
C LEU A 198 5.02 -2.29 -5.88
N TRP A 199 5.45 -2.22 -7.14
CA TRP A 199 6.65 -2.93 -7.56
C TRP A 199 7.92 -2.46 -6.82
N LEU A 200 8.13 -1.15 -6.67
CA LEU A 200 9.26 -0.59 -5.92
C LEU A 200 9.21 -0.96 -4.42
N GLU A 201 8.01 -0.92 -3.84
CA GLU A 201 7.78 -1.31 -2.44
C GLU A 201 8.12 -2.79 -2.22
N LEU A 202 7.68 -3.69 -3.10
CA LEU A 202 7.97 -5.12 -2.99
C LEU A 202 9.47 -5.42 -3.14
N LEU A 203 10.19 -4.69 -3.99
CA LEU A 203 11.65 -4.81 -4.10
C LEU A 203 12.36 -4.35 -2.81
N CYS A 204 11.91 -3.25 -2.20
CA CYS A 204 12.40 -2.83 -0.89
C CYS A 204 12.16 -3.91 0.16
N TYR A 205 10.94 -4.44 0.19
CA TYR A 205 10.54 -5.44 1.15
C TYR A 205 11.39 -6.72 1.04
N LEU A 206 11.67 -7.21 -0.17
CA LEU A 206 12.57 -8.34 -0.38
C LEU A 206 14.01 -8.03 0.09
N ALA A 207 14.49 -6.82 -0.17
CA ALA A 207 15.81 -6.39 0.29
C ALA A 207 15.91 -6.28 1.82
N GLU A 208 14.82 -5.91 2.50
CA GLU A 208 14.71 -5.93 3.96
C GLU A 208 14.77 -7.36 4.50
N ILE A 209 14.03 -8.31 3.91
CA ILE A 209 14.12 -9.73 4.33
C ILE A 209 15.57 -10.25 4.20
N HIS A 210 16.24 -9.96 3.09
CA HIS A 210 17.65 -10.32 2.93
C HIS A 210 18.56 -9.64 3.97
N THR A 211 18.23 -8.41 4.37
CA THR A 211 18.96 -7.69 5.42
C THR A 211 18.82 -8.40 6.77
N GLU A 212 17.62 -8.82 7.14
CA GLU A 212 17.35 -9.60 8.36
C GLU A 212 18.15 -10.91 8.37
N LEU A 213 18.25 -11.57 7.21
CA LEU A 213 19.04 -12.78 7.01
C LEU A 213 20.55 -12.54 6.86
N LYS A 214 21.02 -11.29 6.94
CA LYS A 214 22.42 -10.88 6.71
C LYS A 214 22.96 -11.25 5.31
N GLN A 215 22.06 -11.39 4.34
CA GLN A 215 22.33 -11.66 2.94
C GLN A 215 22.46 -10.34 2.15
N PHE A 216 23.37 -9.47 2.58
CA PHE A 216 23.43 -8.09 2.08
C PHE A 216 23.67 -8.00 0.57
N SER A 217 24.49 -8.89 0.00
CA SER A 217 24.76 -8.93 -1.43
C SER A 217 23.51 -9.25 -2.25
N GLN A 218 22.65 -10.14 -1.75
CA GLN A 218 21.37 -10.49 -2.38
C GLN A 218 20.41 -9.30 -2.33
N GLY A 219 20.23 -8.69 -1.15
CA GLY A 219 19.42 -7.48 -1.01
C GLY A 219 19.90 -6.35 -1.91
N LEU A 220 21.23 -6.16 -2.03
CA LEU A 220 21.81 -5.14 -2.91
C LEU A 220 21.48 -5.42 -4.39
N ASN A 221 21.58 -6.68 -4.82
CA ASN A 221 21.27 -7.06 -6.20
C ASN A 221 19.79 -6.85 -6.54
N VAL A 222 18.88 -7.10 -5.59
CA VAL A 222 17.45 -6.79 -5.75
C VAL A 222 17.25 -5.29 -6.01
N LEU A 223 17.85 -4.43 -5.18
CA LEU A 223 17.67 -2.98 -5.29
C LEU A 223 18.39 -2.33 -6.48
N LYS A 224 19.44 -2.93 -7.04
CA LYS A 224 20.03 -2.46 -8.30
C LYS A 224 18.99 -2.38 -9.42
N THR A 225 18.04 -3.31 -9.46
CA THR A 225 16.93 -3.29 -10.42
C THR A 225 16.01 -2.08 -10.20
N ALA A 226 15.71 -1.75 -8.95
CA ALA A 226 14.92 -0.57 -8.60
C ALA A 226 15.66 0.72 -8.97
N ILE A 227 16.94 0.83 -8.62
CA ILE A 227 17.78 2.01 -8.94
C ILE A 227 17.86 2.23 -10.44
N HIS A 228 18.17 1.19 -11.22
CA HIS A 228 18.23 1.31 -12.68
C HIS A 228 16.89 1.76 -13.29
N TYR A 229 15.77 1.24 -12.76
CA TYR A 229 14.44 1.70 -13.15
C TYR A 229 14.24 3.19 -12.83
N LEU A 230 14.61 3.64 -11.63
CA LEU A 230 14.47 5.04 -11.25
C LEU A 230 15.35 5.97 -12.09
N GLU A 231 16.59 5.57 -12.38
CA GLU A 231 17.53 6.29 -13.25
C GLU A 231 16.97 6.48 -14.67
N PHE A 232 16.29 5.47 -15.21
CA PHE A 232 15.67 5.59 -16.53
C PHE A 232 14.57 6.68 -16.57
N PHE A 233 13.99 7.04 -15.42
CA PHE A 233 12.87 7.99 -15.33
C PHE A 233 13.19 9.26 -14.54
N THR A 234 14.47 9.57 -14.28
CA THR A 234 14.87 10.78 -13.54
C THR A 234 14.41 12.08 -14.21
N ASP A 235 14.19 12.07 -15.52
CA ASP A 235 13.73 13.24 -16.27
C ASP A 235 12.21 13.31 -16.43
N SER A 236 11.45 12.43 -15.75
CA SER A 236 9.98 12.43 -15.77
C SER A 236 9.43 13.06 -14.49
N PRO A 237 8.99 14.35 -14.50
CA PRO A 237 8.41 15.00 -13.34
C PRO A 237 7.16 14.27 -12.82
N ILE A 238 6.42 13.63 -13.73
CA ILE A 238 5.21 12.87 -13.42
C ILE A 238 5.58 11.64 -12.60
N LEU A 239 6.51 10.80 -13.09
CA LEU A 239 6.90 9.59 -12.35
C LEU A 239 7.59 9.96 -11.03
N LEU A 240 8.44 11.00 -11.05
CA LEU A 240 9.06 11.51 -9.84
C LEU A 240 8.03 11.88 -8.80
N ASN A 241 6.97 12.62 -9.14
CA ASN A 241 5.90 12.96 -8.21
C ASN A 241 5.07 11.75 -7.76
N MET A 242 4.91 10.77 -8.63
CA MET A 242 4.05 9.61 -8.39
C MET A 242 4.67 8.60 -7.43
N THR A 243 6.00 8.47 -7.41
CA THR A 243 6.69 7.39 -6.68
C THR A 243 7.65 7.84 -5.57
N LYS A 244 7.55 9.10 -5.12
CA LYS A 244 8.45 9.74 -4.13
C LYS A 244 8.74 8.91 -2.87
N ILE A 245 7.70 8.36 -2.24
CA ILE A 245 7.85 7.58 -0.99
C ILE A 245 8.63 6.29 -1.27
N SER A 246 8.22 5.54 -2.29
CA SER A 246 8.90 4.31 -2.70
C SER A 246 10.34 4.58 -3.17
N GLN A 247 10.60 5.70 -3.85
CA GLN A 247 11.95 6.13 -4.23
C GLN A 247 12.84 6.35 -3.01
N LEU A 248 12.36 7.10 -2.01
CA LEU A 248 13.14 7.36 -0.81
C LEU A 248 13.40 6.06 -0.03
N ALA A 249 12.40 5.18 0.06
CA ALA A 249 12.58 3.85 0.67
C ALA A 249 13.65 3.02 -0.04
N VAL A 250 13.60 2.94 -1.39
CA VAL A 250 14.61 2.26 -2.20
C VAL A 250 16.00 2.86 -1.96
N MET A 251 16.13 4.19 -2.03
CA MET A 251 17.42 4.87 -1.88
C MET A 251 18.01 4.67 -0.48
N THR A 252 17.19 4.78 0.56
CA THR A 252 17.60 4.57 1.96
C THR A 252 18.10 3.15 2.16
N GLN A 253 17.31 2.16 1.74
CA GLN A 253 17.67 0.75 1.90
C GLN A 253 18.88 0.35 1.03
N TYR A 254 19.01 0.93 -0.17
CA TYR A 254 20.13 0.68 -1.07
C TYR A 254 21.44 1.23 -0.50
N HIS A 255 21.42 2.47 0.00
CA HIS A 255 22.55 3.09 0.67
C HIS A 255 22.97 2.30 1.93
N PHE A 256 22.01 1.86 2.76
CA PHE A 256 22.29 0.97 3.90
C PHE A 256 23.05 -0.29 3.46
N LEU A 257 22.57 -0.97 2.41
CA LEU A 257 23.16 -2.20 1.91
C LEU A 257 24.57 -1.99 1.35
N LEU A 258 24.81 -0.89 0.63
CA LEU A 258 26.14 -0.55 0.12
C LEU A 258 27.17 -0.43 1.24
N ARG A 259 26.81 0.23 2.35
CA ARG A 259 27.67 0.32 3.53
C ARG A 259 27.99 -1.06 4.09
N LYS A 260 26.97 -1.93 4.22
CA LYS A 260 27.15 -3.30 4.73
C LYS A 260 28.02 -4.18 3.80
N THR A 261 28.05 -3.88 2.50
CA THR A 261 28.89 -4.59 1.54
C THR A 261 30.28 -3.97 1.33
N GLY A 262 30.61 -2.87 2.02
CA GLY A 262 31.90 -2.20 1.89
C GLY A 262 32.08 -1.41 0.59
N ALA A 263 31.00 -0.79 0.10
CA ALA A 263 31.06 0.11 -1.05
C ALA A 263 32.00 1.31 -0.81
N SER A 264 32.48 1.93 -1.90
CA SER A 264 33.35 3.09 -1.81
C SER A 264 32.61 4.33 -1.28
N VAL A 265 33.35 5.25 -0.66
CA VAL A 265 32.80 6.54 -0.18
C VAL A 265 32.11 7.30 -1.31
N SER A 266 32.69 7.31 -2.52
CA SER A 266 32.08 7.96 -3.68
C SER A 266 30.74 7.38 -4.10
N GLU A 267 30.55 6.06 -3.99
CA GLU A 267 29.26 5.43 -4.29
C GLU A 267 28.22 5.77 -3.22
N LEU A 268 28.63 5.89 -1.96
CA LEU A 268 27.75 6.30 -0.87
C LEU A 268 27.32 7.76 -1.03
N ASP A 269 28.26 8.66 -1.32
CA ASP A 269 28.01 10.09 -1.48
C ASP A 269 27.06 10.39 -2.65
N ASP A 270 27.21 9.70 -3.80
CA ASP A 270 26.32 9.85 -4.96
C ASP A 270 24.86 9.52 -4.61
N ILE A 271 24.62 8.42 -3.89
CA ILE A 271 23.26 8.04 -3.51
C ILE A 271 22.71 8.96 -2.43
N ALA A 272 23.56 9.42 -1.52
CA ALA A 272 23.20 10.37 -0.49
C ALA A 272 22.73 11.69 -1.10
N GLU A 273 23.47 12.21 -2.08
CA GLU A 273 23.15 13.43 -2.81
C GLU A 273 21.83 13.28 -3.57
N ARG A 274 21.59 12.14 -4.20
CA ARG A 274 20.31 11.85 -4.89
C ARG A 274 19.13 11.81 -3.91
N ALA A 275 19.30 11.16 -2.75
CA ALA A 275 18.27 11.11 -1.71
C ALA A 275 17.97 12.51 -1.14
N ALA A 276 19.01 13.30 -0.85
CA ALA A 276 18.88 14.67 -0.40
C ALA A 276 18.13 15.55 -1.42
N ASN A 277 18.51 15.46 -2.70
CA ASN A 277 17.82 16.17 -3.78
C ASN A 277 16.34 15.77 -3.90
N LEU A 278 15.98 14.51 -3.62
CA LEU A 278 14.60 14.07 -3.58
C LEU A 278 13.85 14.67 -2.37
N LEU A 279 14.47 14.72 -1.19
CA LEU A 279 13.91 15.31 0.02
C LEU A 279 13.63 16.81 -0.14
N ASP A 280 14.53 17.54 -0.79
CA ASP A 280 14.39 18.98 -1.08
C ASP A 280 13.23 19.26 -2.06
N LYS A 281 12.97 18.34 -2.98
CA LYS A 281 11.85 18.42 -3.94
C LYS A 281 10.51 17.91 -3.37
N THR A 282 10.46 17.57 -2.08
CA THR A 282 9.27 16.99 -1.41
C THR A 282 8.85 17.68 -0.10
N PRO A 283 8.90 19.03 0.02
CA PRO A 283 8.59 19.70 1.28
C PRO A 283 7.12 19.55 1.71
N GLU A 284 6.20 19.29 0.78
CA GLU A 284 4.76 19.23 1.06
C GLU A 284 4.26 17.85 1.54
N ILE A 285 5.09 16.80 1.53
CA ILE A 285 4.67 15.46 1.97
C ILE A 285 4.96 15.31 3.46
N HIS A 286 4.09 15.86 4.30
CA HIS A 286 4.08 15.65 5.75
C HIS A 286 3.43 14.32 6.13
N TYR A 287 3.93 13.21 5.58
CA TYR A 287 3.51 11.87 5.99
C TYR A 287 4.43 11.37 7.13
N ASP A 288 3.88 10.65 8.11
CA ASP A 288 4.62 10.04 9.22
C ASP A 288 5.71 9.02 8.76
N GLN A 289 5.42 8.08 7.85
CA GLN A 289 6.41 7.32 7.06
C GLN A 289 7.50 8.19 6.39
N MET A 290 7.18 9.33 5.75
CA MET A 290 8.22 10.18 5.14
C MET A 290 9.12 10.79 6.21
N SER A 291 8.53 11.17 7.35
CA SER A 291 9.26 11.65 8.54
C SER A 291 10.09 10.52 9.16
N LYS A 292 9.56 9.31 9.28
CA LYS A 292 10.26 8.10 9.76
C LYS A 292 11.40 7.71 8.82
N LEU A 293 11.20 7.78 7.50
CA LEU A 293 12.25 7.55 6.52
C LEU A 293 13.33 8.62 6.61
N ARG A 294 12.97 9.90 6.74
CA ARG A 294 13.92 10.99 6.99
C ARG A 294 14.69 10.77 8.30
N MET A 295 14.00 10.42 9.38
CA MET A 295 14.61 10.13 10.68
C MET A 295 15.56 8.95 10.59
N ARG A 296 15.14 7.84 9.96
CA ARG A 296 15.98 6.67 9.74
C ARG A 296 17.20 7.01 8.89
N TYR A 297 17.00 7.76 7.81
CA TYR A 297 18.08 8.23 6.94
C TYR A 297 19.08 9.09 7.72
N ASN A 298 18.59 10.06 8.50
CA ASN A 298 19.43 10.91 9.34
C ASN A 298 20.14 10.12 10.43
N GLN A 299 19.48 9.18 11.11
CA GLN A 299 20.12 8.29 12.10
C GLN A 299 21.24 7.46 11.47
N GLU A 300 20.98 6.89 10.30
CA GLU A 300 22.00 6.14 9.57
C GLU A 300 23.17 7.05 9.13
N PHE A 301 22.96 8.35 8.89
CA PHE A 301 24.00 9.29 8.46
C PHE A 301 24.76 10.00 9.59
N ASP A 302 24.08 10.43 10.66
CA ASP A 302 24.63 11.25 11.74
C ASP A 302 25.53 10.44 12.68
N ASP A 303 25.41 9.11 12.72
CA ASP A 303 26.24 8.24 13.56
C ASP A 303 27.74 8.21 13.14
N ASN A 304 28.17 8.94 12.10
CA ASN A 304 29.57 8.95 11.61
C ASN A 304 30.13 10.32 11.16
N LEU A 305 29.57 11.45 11.61
CA LEU A 305 30.24 12.76 11.59
C LEU A 305 30.84 13.07 12.96
#